data_AF-A0A6V7PQV7-F1
#
_entry.id   AF-A0A6V7PQV7-F1
#
_cell.length_a   1.000
_cell.length_b   1.000
_cell.length_c   1.000
_cell.angle_alpha   90.00
_cell.angle_beta   90.00
_cell.angle_gamma   90.00
#
_symmetry.space_group_name_H-M   'P 1'
#
loop_
_entity.id
_entity.type
_entity.pdbx_description
1 polymer ?
#
loop_
_entity_poly.entity_id
_entity_poly.type
_entity_poly.pdbx_seq_one_letter_code
_entity_poly.pdbx_strand_id
1 'polypeptide(L)'
;MAPEIVGKAAAVAKAVAKAKAKAKAKNAYVTFLAGDGDYVKGVVGLAKGLRKVGSAYPLVVAVLPDVPESHRRLLRSQGCIVREIEPVYPPRTKPSSPWLTTSSTTPSSASGR
;
A
#
# COMPACT_ATOMS: atom_id res chain seq x y z
N MET A 1 -42.89 17.33 11.86
CA MET A 1 -42.00 16.24 11.39
C MET A 1 -40.80 16.89 10.71
N ALA A 2 -39.59 16.79 11.27
CA ALA A 2 -38.44 17.61 10.84
C ALA A 2 -37.77 17.04 9.57
N PRO A 3 -37.54 17.82 8.51
CA PRO A 3 -36.92 17.35 7.26
C PRO A 3 -35.42 16.97 7.41
N GLU A 4 -34.75 17.46 8.44
CA GLU A 4 -33.32 17.23 8.74
C GLU A 4 -32.95 15.75 8.99
N ILE A 5 -33.84 15.00 9.64
CA ILE A 5 -33.64 13.57 9.94
C ILE A 5 -33.74 12.70 8.68
N VAL A 6 -34.55 13.11 7.71
CA VAL A 6 -34.72 12.39 6.43
C VAL A 6 -33.49 12.58 5.54
N GLY A 7 -32.92 13.78 5.48
CA GLY A 7 -31.71 14.08 4.70
C GLY A 7 -30.48 13.30 5.19
N LYS A 8 -30.27 13.22 6.51
CA LYS A 8 -29.18 12.44 7.12
C LYS A 8 -29.32 10.94 6.85
N ALA A 9 -30.53 10.39 6.97
CA ALA A 9 -30.78 8.97 6.70
C ALA A 9 -30.47 8.59 5.24
N ALA A 10 -30.83 9.44 4.26
CA ALA A 10 -30.54 9.20 2.85
C ALA A 10 -29.03 9.25 2.52
N ALA A 11 -28.27 10.15 3.17
CA ALA A 11 -26.82 10.22 3.02
C ALA A 11 -26.12 8.97 3.59
N VAL A 12 -26.58 8.48 4.75
CA VAL A 12 -26.09 7.25 5.36
C VAL A 12 -26.39 6.04 4.45
N ALA A 13 -27.61 5.94 3.92
CA ALA A 13 -27.98 4.86 3.01
C ALA A 13 -27.12 4.84 1.74
N LYS A 14 -26.83 6.00 1.13
CA LYS A 14 -25.91 6.11 -0.03
C LYS A 14 -24.48 5.72 0.33
N ALA A 15 -23.98 6.11 1.50
CA ALA A 15 -22.65 5.73 1.97
C ALA A 15 -22.53 4.21 2.18
N VAL A 16 -23.56 3.59 2.76
CA VAL A 16 -23.64 2.13 2.96
C VAL A 16 -23.71 1.38 1.63
N ALA A 17 -24.52 1.85 0.67
CA ALA A 17 -24.59 1.27 -0.67
C ALA A 17 -23.25 1.37 -1.42
N LYS A 18 -22.58 2.52 -1.34
CA LYS A 18 -21.25 2.73 -1.93
C LYS A 18 -20.19 1.84 -1.30
N ALA A 19 -20.24 1.63 0.02
CA ALA A 19 -19.37 0.70 0.73
C ALA A 19 -19.60 -0.76 0.29
N LYS A 20 -20.86 -1.18 0.12
CA LYS A 20 -21.21 -2.52 -0.39
C LYS A 20 -20.76 -2.72 -1.85
N ALA A 21 -20.89 -1.70 -2.70
CA ALA A 21 -20.40 -1.75 -4.07
C ALA A 21 -18.87 -1.87 -4.14
N LYS A 22 -18.15 -1.13 -3.28
CA LYS A 22 -16.69 -1.27 -3.10
C LYS A 22 -16.28 -2.68 -2.71
N ALA A 23 -17.05 -3.34 -1.84
CA ALA A 23 -16.76 -4.70 -1.38
C ALA A 23 -16.96 -5.78 -2.46
N LYS A 24 -17.73 -5.48 -3.51
CA LYS A 24 -17.96 -6.38 -4.67
C LYS A 24 -17.09 -6.05 -5.89
N ALA A 25 -16.19 -5.07 -5.76
CA ALA A 25 -15.35 -4.63 -6.87
C ALA A 25 -14.33 -5.73 -7.24
N LYS A 26 -14.27 -6.10 -8.52
CA LYS A 26 -13.27 -7.04 -9.06
C LYS A 26 -11.87 -6.42 -9.18
N ASN A 27 -11.78 -5.10 -9.12
CA ASN A 27 -10.55 -4.34 -9.32
C ASN A 27 -10.32 -3.40 -8.13
N ALA A 28 -9.05 -3.16 -7.81
CA ALA A 28 -8.62 -2.25 -6.74
C ALA A 28 -7.29 -1.58 -7.11
N TYR A 29 -7.07 -0.38 -6.58
CA TYR A 29 -5.72 0.14 -6.44
C TYR A 29 -5.10 -0.49 -5.21
N VAL A 30 -3.86 -0.95 -5.34
CA VAL A 30 -3.13 -1.57 -4.24
C VAL A 30 -1.84 -0.80 -4.03
N THR A 31 -1.53 -0.51 -2.78
CA THR A 31 -0.23 0.01 -2.38
C THR A 31 0.23 -0.71 -1.11
N PHE A 32 1.50 -0.53 -0.78
CA PHE A 32 2.16 -1.18 0.34
C PHE A 32 2.71 -0.14 1.32
N LEU A 33 2.67 -0.44 2.62
CA LEU A 33 3.23 0.40 3.68
C LEU A 33 4.02 -0.46 4.67
N ALA A 34 5.24 -0.04 4.95
CA ALA A 34 6.14 -0.64 5.92
C ALA A 34 6.79 0.46 6.78
N GLY A 35 7.18 0.08 7.99
CA GLY A 35 7.84 0.94 8.96
C GLY A 35 6.95 1.98 9.63
N ASP A 36 7.56 2.76 10.50
CA ASP A 36 6.95 3.79 11.35
C ASP A 36 7.14 5.22 10.83
N GLY A 37 7.80 5.37 9.68
CA GLY A 37 8.08 6.67 9.07
C GLY A 37 6.87 7.34 8.42
N ASP A 38 7.15 8.42 7.72
CA ASP A 38 6.14 9.34 7.17
C ASP A 38 5.47 8.87 5.86
N TYR A 39 5.75 7.65 5.39
CA TYR A 39 5.13 7.10 4.17
C TYR A 39 3.60 6.99 4.26
N VAL A 40 3.05 6.97 5.48
CA VAL A 40 1.59 7.08 5.71
C VAL A 40 1.00 8.36 5.08
N LYS A 41 1.75 9.48 5.07
CA LYS A 41 1.32 10.75 4.47
C LYS A 41 1.09 10.59 2.95
N GLY A 42 1.94 9.82 2.28
CA GLY A 42 1.80 9.50 0.86
C GLY A 42 0.54 8.69 0.57
N VAL A 43 0.26 7.66 1.38
CA VAL A 43 -0.95 6.84 1.23
C VAL A 43 -2.23 7.65 1.52
N VAL A 44 -2.19 8.55 2.51
CA VAL A 44 -3.29 9.48 2.79
C VAL A 44 -3.53 10.44 1.62
N GLY A 45 -2.45 10.98 1.03
CA GLY A 45 -2.52 11.79 -0.18
C GLY A 45 -3.15 11.04 -1.37
N LEU A 46 -2.70 9.80 -1.60
CA LEU A 46 -3.26 8.92 -2.64
C LEU A 46 -4.75 8.67 -2.42
N ALA A 47 -5.16 8.32 -1.20
CA ALA A 47 -6.57 8.08 -0.86
C ALA A 47 -7.45 9.31 -1.13
N LYS A 48 -6.95 10.51 -0.78
CA LYS A 48 -7.63 11.77 -1.05
C LYS A 48 -7.69 12.08 -2.55
N GLY A 49 -6.60 11.83 -3.29
CA GLY A 49 -6.53 12.02 -4.74
C GLY A 49 -7.56 11.14 -5.48
N LEU A 50 -7.59 9.84 -5.18
CA LEU A 50 -8.56 8.90 -5.76
C LEU A 50 -10.01 9.31 -5.46
N ARG A 51 -10.28 9.85 -4.26
CA ARG A 51 -11.59 10.37 -3.90
C ARG A 51 -11.95 11.63 -4.69
N LYS A 52 -11.00 12.55 -4.84
CA LYS A 52 -11.17 13.82 -5.56
C LYS A 52 -11.54 13.57 -7.02
N VAL A 53 -10.94 12.59 -7.67
CA VAL A 53 -11.23 12.23 -9.07
C VAL A 53 -12.43 11.29 -9.23
N GLY A 54 -13.14 10.97 -8.13
CA GLY A 54 -14.33 10.11 -8.19
C GLY A 54 -14.02 8.66 -8.57
N SER A 55 -12.85 8.15 -8.20
CA SER A 55 -12.40 6.80 -8.57
C SER A 55 -13.46 5.73 -8.23
N ALA A 56 -13.72 4.86 -9.21
CA ALA A 56 -14.67 3.76 -9.09
C ALA A 56 -14.16 2.61 -8.20
N TYR A 57 -12.84 2.54 -7.98
CA TYR A 57 -12.20 1.40 -7.33
C TYR A 57 -11.73 1.72 -5.90
N PRO A 58 -11.75 0.74 -4.98
CA PRO A 58 -11.16 0.89 -3.66
C PRO A 58 -9.64 1.01 -3.71
N LEU A 59 -9.10 1.61 -2.65
CA LEU A 59 -7.68 1.54 -2.32
C LEU A 59 -7.50 0.49 -1.22
N VAL A 60 -6.74 -0.55 -1.52
CA VAL A 60 -6.24 -1.55 -0.58
C VAL A 60 -4.82 -1.17 -0.21
N VAL A 61 -4.52 -1.19 1.09
CA VAL A 61 -3.18 -0.94 1.61
C VAL A 61 -2.70 -2.20 2.29
N ALA A 62 -1.68 -2.84 1.72
CA ALA A 62 -0.96 -3.95 2.31
C ALA A 62 0.03 -3.39 3.35
N VAL A 63 -0.03 -3.86 4.59
CA VAL A 63 0.66 -3.27 5.74
C VAL A 63 1.51 -4.33 6.44
N LEU A 64 2.77 -4.01 6.75
CA LEU A 64 3.63 -4.89 7.56
C LEU A 64 3.32 -4.82 9.06
N PRO A 65 3.77 -5.84 9.83
CA PRO A 65 3.66 -5.83 11.29
C PRO A 65 4.36 -4.65 11.97
N ASP A 66 5.40 -4.09 11.34
CA ASP A 66 6.20 -2.97 11.85
C ASP A 66 5.50 -1.60 11.75
N VAL A 67 4.37 -1.51 11.03
CA VAL A 67 3.61 -0.26 10.91
C VAL A 67 2.78 -0.03 12.18
N PRO A 68 2.91 1.14 12.85
CA PRO A 68 2.16 1.45 14.06
C PRO A 68 0.64 1.40 13.88
N GLU A 69 -0.09 0.96 14.90
CA GLU A 69 -1.55 0.89 14.87
C GLU A 69 -2.21 2.27 14.65
N SER A 70 -1.56 3.35 15.09
CA SER A 70 -1.99 4.73 14.81
C SER A 70 -2.09 4.99 13.30
N HIS A 71 -1.10 4.54 12.52
CA HIS A 71 -1.09 4.64 11.06
C HIS A 71 -2.19 3.78 10.45
N ARG A 72 -2.39 2.54 10.95
CA ARG A 72 -3.47 1.64 10.48
C ARG A 72 -4.86 2.25 10.70
N ARG A 73 -5.11 2.82 11.89
CA ARG A 73 -6.35 3.55 12.20
C ARG A 73 -6.56 4.76 11.30
N LEU A 74 -5.51 5.54 11.06
CA LEU A 74 -5.56 6.69 10.15
C LEU A 74 -5.95 6.26 8.73
N LEU A 75 -5.38 5.16 8.21
CA LEU A 75 -5.74 4.65 6.88
C LEU A 75 -7.19 4.17 6.81
N ARG A 76 -7.67 3.44 7.82
CA ARG A 76 -9.07 3.01 7.90
C ARG A 76 -10.02 4.22 7.92
N SER A 77 -9.69 5.28 8.65
CA SER A 77 -10.51 6.51 8.71
C SER A 77 -10.54 7.27 7.38
N GLN A 78 -9.51 7.13 6.53
CA GLN A 78 -9.52 7.66 5.16
C GLN A 78 -10.34 6.82 4.17
N GLY A 79 -10.91 5.70 4.61
CA GLY A 79 -11.69 4.78 3.77
C GLY A 79 -10.84 3.80 2.95
N CYS A 80 -9.58 3.59 3.36
CA CYS A 80 -8.71 2.56 2.82
C CYS A 80 -9.06 1.19 3.42
N ILE A 81 -8.91 0.13 2.62
CA ILE A 81 -9.01 -1.25 3.09
C ILE A 81 -7.62 -1.68 3.53
N VAL A 82 -7.40 -1.83 4.83
CA VAL A 82 -6.09 -2.24 5.38
C VAL A 82 -6.02 -3.77 5.42
N ARG A 83 -4.95 -4.33 4.85
CA ARG A 83 -4.64 -5.76 4.86
C ARG A 83 -3.24 -5.97 5.42
N GLU A 84 -3.14 -6.66 6.54
CA GLU A 84 -1.85 -7.03 7.10
C GLU A 84 -1.24 -8.18 6.29
N ILE A 85 0.05 -8.09 6.02
CA ILE A 85 0.80 -9.10 5.27
C ILE A 85 2.17 -9.35 5.91
N GLU A 86 2.69 -10.55 5.72
CA GLU A 86 4.03 -10.92 6.17
C GLU A 86 5.04 -10.86 5.01
N PRO A 87 6.28 -10.42 5.25
CA PRO A 87 7.35 -10.47 4.26
C PRO A 87 7.68 -11.92 3.88
N VAL A 88 7.78 -12.20 2.57
CA VAL A 88 8.33 -13.45 2.06
C VAL A 88 9.77 -13.20 1.61
N TYR A 89 10.72 -13.88 2.25
CA TYR A 89 12.13 -13.77 1.90
C TYR A 89 12.52 -14.82 0.85
N PRO A 90 13.26 -14.44 -0.20
CA PRO A 90 13.77 -15.43 -1.15
C PRO A 90 14.71 -16.40 -0.42
N PRO A 91 14.72 -17.69 -0.81
CA PRO A 91 15.67 -18.64 -0.26
C PRO A 91 17.10 -18.16 -0.53
N ARG A 92 17.97 -18.30 0.47
CA ARG A 92 19.38 -17.85 0.39
C ARG A 92 20.01 -18.48 -0.86
N THR A 93 20.42 -17.66 -1.82
CA THR A 93 21.15 -18.14 -3.00
C THR A 93 22.47 -18.76 -2.52
N LYS A 94 22.73 -20.02 -2.90
CA LYS A 94 24.05 -20.60 -2.69
C LYS A 94 25.01 -19.91 -3.67
N PRO A 95 26.21 -19.47 -3.24
CA PRO A 95 27.14 -18.73 -4.11
C PRO A 95 27.74 -19.56 -5.27
N SER A 96 27.31 -20.81 -5.47
CA SER A 96 27.76 -21.66 -6.58
C SER A 96 26.97 -21.42 -7.86
N SER A 97 26.76 -20.16 -8.25
CA SER A 97 26.32 -19.83 -9.61
C SER A 97 27.55 -19.56 -10.47
N PRO A 98 27.84 -20.37 -11.51
CA PRO A 98 28.99 -20.18 -12.39
C PRO A 98 28.96 -18.84 -13.16
N TRP A 99 27.84 -18.11 -13.11
CA TRP A 99 27.67 -16.80 -13.76
C TRP A 99 28.21 -15.62 -12.96
N LEU A 100 28.64 -15.80 -11.70
CA LEU A 100 29.14 -14.72 -10.84
C LEU A 100 30.68 -14.63 -10.75
N THR A 101 31.44 -15.54 -11.37
CA THR A 101 32.92 -15.62 -11.24
C THR A 101 33.72 -15.03 -12.41
N THR A 102 33.10 -14.40 -13.41
CA THR A 102 33.82 -13.98 -14.64
C THR A 102 34.05 -12.48 -14.80
N SER A 103 34.06 -11.69 -13.72
CA SER A 103 34.34 -10.24 -13.83
C SER A 103 35.26 -9.69 -12.75
N SER A 104 36.41 -10.34 -12.51
CA SER A 104 37.55 -9.65 -11.92
C SER A 104 38.88 -10.31 -12.32
N THR A 105 39.27 -10.14 -13.59
CA THR A 105 40.69 -10.16 -13.96
C THR A 105 41.07 -8.74 -14.36
N THR A 106 41.49 -7.94 -13.38
CA THR A 106 42.29 -6.74 -13.60
C THR A 106 43.74 -7.17 -13.77
N PRO A 107 44.38 -7.00 -14.93
CA PRO A 107 45.83 -7.14 -15.02
C PRO A 107 46.48 -5.93 -14.35
N SER A 108 47.00 -6.13 -13.14
CA SER A 108 47.97 -5.21 -12.53
C SER A 108 49.30 -5.39 -13.26
N SER A 109 49.60 -4.53 -14.24
CA SER A 109 50.92 -4.47 -14.88
C SER A 109 51.81 -3.53 -14.08
N ALA A 110 52.82 -4.15 -13.48
CA ALA A 110 53.87 -3.60 -12.66
C ALA A 110 54.64 -2.42 -13.28
N SER A 111 54.91 -1.43 -12.42
CA SER A 111 56.06 -0.54 -12.49
C SER A 111 57.35 -1.35 -12.36
N GLY A 112 58.33 -1.09 -13.22
CA GLY A 112 59.62 -1.78 -13.16
C GLY A 112 60.65 -1.32 -14.20
N ARG A 113 61.14 -0.08 -14.04
CA ARG A 113 62.54 0.41 -14.18
C ARG A 113 62.58 1.88 -14.57
#